data_AF-A0A937WVY8-F1
#
_entry.id   AF-A0A937WVY8-F1
#
_cell.length_a   1.000
_cell.length_b   1.000
_cell.length_c   1.000
_cell.angle_alpha   90.00
_cell.angle_beta   90.00
_cell.angle_gamma   90.00
#
_symmetry.space_group_name_H-M   'P 1'
#
loop_
_entity.id
_entity.type
_entity.pdbx_description
1 polymer ?
#
loop_
_entity_poly.entity_id
_entity_poly.type
_entity_poly.pdbx_seq_one_letter_code
_entity_poly.pdbx_strand_id
1 'polypeptide(L)' 'MPSPLPFVAPDPDAPLNLQAVLDSVYDKAGYDLPSDYSRTPPPPPFTKAERAWAKTRTKQGRRGR' A
#
# COMPACT_ATOMS: atom_id res chain seq x y z
N MET A 1 -39.68 -7.58 27.45
CA MET A 1 -38.87 -6.45 26.95
C MET A 1 -37.41 -6.81 27.15
N PRO A 2 -36.55 -6.83 26.11
CA PRO A 2 -35.12 -7.03 26.34
C PRO A 2 -34.59 -5.81 27.09
N SER A 3 -33.90 -6.05 28.21
CA SER A 3 -33.24 -5.01 29.00
C SER A 3 -32.05 -4.45 28.19
N PRO A 4 -31.77 -3.14 28.20
CA PRO A 4 -30.64 -2.58 27.47
C PRO A 4 -29.33 -3.19 27.98
N LEU A 5 -28.45 -3.58 27.05
CA LEU A 5 -27.11 -4.04 27.39
C LEU A 5 -26.36 -2.89 28.06
N PRO A 6 -25.74 -3.10 29.24
CA PRO A 6 -24.92 -2.08 29.87
C PRO A 6 -23.72 -1.80 28.96
N PHE A 7 -23.65 -0.58 28.43
CA PHE A 7 -22.47 -0.13 27.71
C PHE A 7 -21.33 0.09 28.70
N VAL A 8 -20.21 -0.58 28.46
CA VAL A 8 -18.95 -0.27 29.14
C VAL A 8 -18.50 1.11 28.67
N ALA A 9 -17.98 1.92 29.60
CA ALA A 9 -17.44 3.24 29.25
C ALA A 9 -16.32 3.08 28.19
N PRO A 10 -16.21 4.01 27.22
CA PRO A 10 -15.13 3.96 26.24
C PRO A 10 -13.78 4.06 26.94
N ASP A 11 -12.77 3.42 26.36
CA ASP A 11 -11.40 3.60 26.79
C ASP A 11 -11.00 5.09 26.72
N PRO A 12 -10.15 5.57 27.66
CA PRO A 12 -9.66 6.94 27.60
C PRO A 12 -8.83 7.18 26.34
N ASP A 13 -8.81 8.44 25.88
CA ASP A 13 -8.00 8.83 24.73
C ASP A 13 -6.51 8.48 24.96
N ALA A 14 -5.94 7.73 24.02
CA ALA A 14 -4.53 7.38 24.00
C ALA A 14 -3.82 8.18 22.90
N PRO A 15 -3.04 9.23 23.24
CA PRO A 15 -2.34 10.03 22.23
C PRO A 15 -1.29 9.16 21.52
N LEU A 16 -1.48 8.97 20.21
CA LEU A 16 -0.57 8.21 19.36
C LEU A 16 0.06 9.13 18.33
N ASN A 17 1.39 9.14 18.26
CA ASN A 17 2.10 9.82 17.19
C ASN A 17 1.98 9.02 15.89
N LEU A 18 1.01 9.40 15.05
CA LEU A 18 0.76 8.75 13.78
C LEU A 18 1.95 8.82 12.82
N GLN A 19 2.69 9.93 12.81
CA GLN A 19 3.84 10.09 11.93
C GLN A 19 4.91 9.04 12.26
N ALA A 20 5.25 8.90 13.54
CA ALA A 20 6.24 7.91 13.98
C ALA A 20 5.82 6.46 13.68
N VAL A 21 4.52 6.15 13.77
CA VAL A 21 4.00 4.82 13.41
C VAL A 21 4.19 4.57 11.92
N LEU A 22 3.78 5.53 11.08
CA LEU A 22 3.90 5.41 9.63
C LEU A 22 5.36 5.30 9.19
N ASP A 23 6.25 6.14 9.73
CA ASP A 23 7.68 6.07 9.44
C ASP A 23 8.21 4.66 9.72
N SER A 24 7.88 4.09 10.88
CA SER A 24 8.30 2.73 11.24
C SER A 24 7.76 1.64 10.31
N VAL A 25 6.57 1.82 9.74
CA VAL A 25 5.98 0.88 8.78
C VAL A 25 6.67 1.02 7.43
N TYR A 26 6.93 2.25 6.97
CA TYR A 26 7.61 2.51 5.71
C TYR A 26 9.03 1.95 5.71
N ASP A 27 9.78 2.17 6.80
CA ASP A 27 11.13 1.63 6.99
C ASP A 27 11.13 0.09 6.95
N LYS A 28 10.17 -0.55 7.62
CA LYS A 28 10.12 -2.03 7.72
C LYS A 28 9.56 -2.70 6.47
N ALA A 29 8.65 -2.04 5.75
CA ALA A 29 8.02 -2.60 4.57
C ALA A 29 8.88 -2.44 3.30
N GLY A 30 10.00 -1.71 3.37
CA GLY A 30 10.90 -1.52 2.23
C GLY A 30 10.27 -0.69 1.12
N TYR A 31 9.41 0.28 1.46
CA TYR A 31 8.82 1.20 0.49
C TYR A 31 9.83 2.18 -0.10
N ASP A 32 10.99 2.31 0.53
CA ASP A 32 12.16 3.03 0.03
C ASP A 32 12.83 2.32 -1.16
N LEU A 33 12.55 1.02 -1.38
CA LEU A 33 13.15 0.24 -2.44
C LEU A 33 12.62 0.67 -3.82
N PRO A 34 13.50 1.14 -4.73
CA PRO A 34 13.08 1.54 -6.06
C PRO A 34 12.67 0.31 -6.88
N SER A 35 11.41 0.29 -7.32
CA SER A 35 10.91 -0.73 -8.24
C SER A 35 11.29 -0.40 -9.69
N ASP A 36 12.30 -1.10 -10.22
CA ASP A 36 12.75 -0.96 -11.61
C ASP A 36 11.86 -1.77 -12.57
N TYR A 37 10.75 -1.16 -12.99
CA TYR A 37 9.81 -1.73 -13.96
C TYR A 37 10.34 -1.82 -15.40
N SER A 38 11.59 -1.40 -15.67
CA SER A 38 12.21 -1.62 -16.98
C SER A 38 12.76 -3.04 -17.14
N ARG A 39 12.98 -3.74 -16.02
CA ARG A 39 13.48 -5.11 -16.00
C ARG A 39 12.44 -6.10 -16.48
N THR A 40 12.92 -7.27 -16.89
CA THR A 40 12.06 -8.41 -17.18
C THR A 40 11.22 -8.73 -15.94
N PRO A 41 9.88 -8.84 -16.06
CA PRO A 41 9.04 -9.18 -14.91
C PRO A 41 9.45 -10.53 -14.34
N PRO A 42 9.35 -10.71 -13.00
CA PRO A 42 9.64 -11.99 -12.37
C PRO A 42 8.71 -13.08 -12.92
N PRO A 43 9.16 -14.35 -12.90
CA PRO A 43 8.32 -15.46 -13.33
C PRO A 43 7.03 -15.56 -12.49
N PRO A 44 5.92 -16.05 -13.08
CA PRO A 44 5.81 -16.56 -14.45
C PRO A 44 5.84 -15.45 -15.52
N PRO A 45 6.34 -15.76 -16.74
CA PRO A 45 6.43 -14.75 -17.78
C PRO A 45 5.03 -14.29 -18.18
N PHE A 46 4.87 -12.98 -18.34
CA PHE A 46 3.63 -12.42 -18.86
C PHE A 46 3.35 -12.92 -20.28
N THR A 47 2.09 -12.95 -20.68
CA THR A 47 1.69 -13.12 -22.07
C THR A 47 2.08 -11.90 -22.91
N LYS A 48 1.99 -12.01 -24.24
CA LYS A 48 2.26 -10.89 -25.14
C LYS A 48 1.29 -9.72 -24.91
N ALA A 49 0.01 -10.02 -24.64
CA ALA A 49 -1.01 -9.00 -24.39
C ALA A 49 -0.76 -8.25 -23.08
N GLU A 50 -0.43 -8.97 -22.00
CA GLU A 50 -0.12 -8.38 -20.69
C GLU A 50 1.13 -7.49 -20.74
N ARG A 51 2.18 -7.92 -21.45
CA ARG A 51 3.37 -7.06 -21.67
C ARG A 51 3.04 -5.79 -22.44
N ALA A 52 2.17 -5.86 -23.45
CA ALA A 52 1.78 -4.69 -24.23
C ALA A 52 0.98 -3.70 -23.35
N TRP A 53 0.05 -4.21 -22.55
CA TRP A 53 -0.71 -3.42 -21.59
C TRP A 53 0.18 -2.79 -20.50
N ALA A 54 1.11 -3.53 -19.91
CA ALA A 54 2.02 -2.99 -18.89
C ALA A 54 2.90 -1.84 -19.43
N LYS A 55 3.34 -1.95 -20.69
CA LYS A 55 4.11 -0.90 -21.37
C LYS A 55 3.30 0.38 -21.62
N THR A 56 1.98 0.31 -21.80
CA THR A 56 1.17 1.53 -21.95
C THR A 56 1.00 2.25 -20.60
N ARG A 57 0.78 1.50 -19.51
CA ARG A 57 0.64 2.05 -18.15
C ARG A 57 1.91 2.74 -17.65
N THR A 58 3.06 2.11 -17.83
CA THR A 58 4.37 2.68 -17.43
C THR A 58 4.71 3.96 -18.19
N LYS A 59 4.34 4.05 -19.48
CA LYS A 59 4.49 5.29 -20.27
C LYS A 59 3.57 6.41 -19.81
N GLN A 60 2.37 6.09 -19.33
CA GLN A 60 1.41 7.06 -18.84
C GLN A 60 1.88 7.71 -17.53
N GLY A 61 2.40 6.93 -16.59
CA GLY A 61 2.95 7.45 -15.32
C GLY A 61 4.21 8.31 -15.48
N ARG A 62 4.99 8.08 -16.56
CA ARG A 62 6.18 8.90 -16.90
C ARG A 62 5.85 10.25 -17.53
N ARG A 63 4.63 10.45 -18.04
CA ARG A 63 4.22 11.68 -18.74
C ARG A 63 3.74 12.81 -17.84
N GLY A 64 3.64 12.58 -16.53
CA GLY A 64 3.16 13.55 -15.55
C GLY A 64 4.16 13.88 -14.44
N ARG A 65 5.46 13.60 -14.64
CA ARG A 65 6.55 14.12 -13.79
C ARG A 65 7.24 15.28 -14.48
#